data_AF-A0A930HSN4-F1
#
_entry.id   AF-A0A930HSN4-F1
#
_cell.length_a   1.000
_cell.length_b   1.000
_cell.length_c   1.000
_cell.angle_alpha   90.00
_cell.angle_beta   90.00
_cell.angle_gamma   90.00
#
_symmetry.space_group_name_H-M   'P 1'
#
loop_
_entity.id
_entity.type
_entity.pdbx_description
1 polymer ?
#
loop_
_entity_poly.entity_id
_entity_poly.type
_entity_poly.pdbx_seq_one_letter_code
_entity_poly.pdbx_strand_id
1 'polypeptide(L)'
;SYVRWWGTSVDHALTIVGYDDRLEFDLDGNGKAGEKEKDEVGAWIIANSWGGWANNGLIYCPYAYGFPAHSVTKEGGKEVRKQSGGWWQPELYYVRKNYRPLRTIKVKMDYSHRSEMLLSVGVATDPNATRPEKTIELHHFRWAGDGHNGDLTPAPAVPMLGRWADGKLHDEPMEFGYDLTDLCEGLDHSKPLKFFFNVDARTKSKIASRAKGSGHIYNVSIIDYEFDKDGVETPLELKSDDGVLPVPGGKITTVSGVVYGEQYTMPRNLQLKGTQLTWDAPQNCGHSVKQYNVYKDGVKISDTEKREQTIDGNGAYSVSAVFDSGIESQRLTVSTPVSV
;
A
#
# COMPACT_ATOMS: atom_id res chain seq x y z
N SER A 1 32.06 -14.86 -26.83
CA SER A 1 30.74 -14.68 -27.47
C SER A 1 30.04 -13.49 -26.86
N TYR A 2 29.31 -12.71 -27.66
CA TYR A 2 28.55 -11.56 -27.19
C TYR A 2 27.15 -11.55 -27.78
N VAL A 3 26.22 -10.86 -27.13
CA VAL A 3 24.85 -10.65 -27.61
C VAL A 3 24.93 -9.85 -28.90
N ARG A 4 24.53 -10.43 -30.02
CA ARG A 4 24.41 -9.69 -31.30
C ARG A 4 23.03 -9.05 -31.47
N TRP A 5 22.01 -9.64 -30.83
CA TRP A 5 20.64 -9.15 -30.84
C TRP A 5 19.78 -9.89 -29.81
N TRP A 6 18.69 -9.26 -29.38
CA TRP A 6 17.66 -9.86 -28.53
C TRP A 6 16.51 -10.42 -29.35
N GLY A 7 16.01 -11.59 -28.94
CA GLY A 7 14.83 -12.24 -29.53
C GLY A 7 13.60 -11.34 -29.63
N THR A 8 12.65 -11.70 -30.48
CA THR A 8 11.36 -10.99 -30.63
C THR A 8 10.30 -11.43 -29.61
N SER A 9 10.63 -12.39 -28.74
CA SER A 9 9.77 -12.92 -27.69
C SER A 9 10.37 -12.61 -26.31
N VAL A 10 9.50 -12.30 -25.34
CA VAL A 10 9.87 -12.13 -23.93
C VAL A 10 9.36 -13.33 -23.14
N ASP A 11 10.27 -14.04 -22.49
CA ASP A 11 9.92 -15.18 -21.59
C ASP A 11 10.84 -15.30 -20.38
N HIS A 12 11.89 -14.46 -20.28
CA HIS A 12 12.99 -14.70 -19.35
C HIS A 12 13.63 -13.42 -18.80
N ALA A 13 14.07 -13.48 -17.54
CA ALA A 13 14.84 -12.43 -16.88
C ALA A 13 16.32 -12.80 -16.83
N LEU A 14 17.19 -11.86 -17.22
CA LEU A 14 18.64 -12.02 -17.22
C LEU A 14 19.27 -11.11 -16.16
N THR A 15 20.36 -11.55 -15.53
CA THR A 15 21.04 -10.78 -14.48
C THR A 15 22.33 -10.18 -15.02
N ILE A 16 22.47 -8.85 -14.93
CA ILE A 16 23.76 -8.18 -15.16
C ILE A 16 24.57 -8.31 -13.87
N VAL A 17 25.75 -8.93 -13.95
CA VAL A 17 26.64 -9.21 -12.81
C VAL A 17 27.92 -8.39 -12.82
N GLY A 18 28.12 -7.56 -13.83
CA GLY A 18 29.28 -6.71 -13.96
C GLY A 18 29.35 -6.02 -15.32
N TYR A 19 30.50 -5.43 -15.60
CA TYR A 19 30.79 -4.74 -16.84
C TYR A 19 32.28 -4.82 -17.18
N ASP A 20 32.63 -4.64 -18.45
CA ASP A 20 34.01 -4.60 -18.94
C ASP A 20 34.16 -3.53 -20.04
N ASP A 21 34.67 -2.36 -19.65
CA ASP A 21 34.86 -1.20 -20.54
C ASP A 21 36.01 -1.36 -21.55
N ARG A 22 36.79 -2.45 -21.46
CA ARG A 22 37.96 -2.68 -22.31
C ARG A 22 37.63 -3.40 -23.61
N LEU A 23 36.41 -3.92 -23.73
CA LEU A 23 36.00 -4.67 -24.91
C LEU A 23 35.66 -3.73 -26.05
N GLU A 24 36.13 -4.07 -27.24
CA GLU A 24 35.91 -3.33 -28.48
C GLU A 24 35.17 -4.25 -29.46
N PHE A 25 34.18 -3.70 -30.16
CA PHE A 25 33.34 -4.39 -31.12
C PHE A 25 33.32 -3.65 -32.45
N ASP A 26 33.11 -4.36 -33.57
CA ASP A 26 32.76 -3.77 -34.87
C ASP A 26 31.24 -3.98 -35.05
N LEU A 27 30.44 -3.07 -34.50
CA LEU A 27 28.98 -3.21 -34.42
C LEU A 27 28.30 -2.79 -35.73
N ASP A 28 28.91 -1.90 -36.50
CA ASP A 28 28.40 -1.45 -37.80
C ASP A 28 28.95 -2.26 -39.00
N GLY A 29 29.93 -3.13 -38.76
CA GLY A 29 30.50 -4.04 -39.75
C GLY A 29 31.39 -3.34 -40.78
N ASN A 30 32.02 -2.21 -40.41
CA ASN A 30 32.91 -1.46 -41.28
C ASN A 30 34.37 -1.97 -41.29
N GLY A 31 34.70 -2.92 -40.42
CA GLY A 31 36.04 -3.51 -40.30
C GLY A 31 36.95 -2.83 -39.28
N LYS A 32 36.46 -1.83 -38.54
CA LYS A 32 37.14 -1.19 -37.41
C LYS A 32 36.33 -1.47 -36.15
N ALA A 33 37.03 -1.73 -35.04
CA ALA A 33 36.40 -1.95 -33.75
C ALA A 33 36.82 -0.87 -32.76
N GLY A 34 35.94 -0.56 -31.81
CA GLY A 34 36.23 0.35 -30.70
C GLY A 34 36.01 1.82 -31.02
N GLU A 35 35.25 2.13 -32.08
CA GLU A 35 34.86 3.50 -32.42
C GLU A 35 33.86 4.04 -31.36
N LYS A 36 34.36 4.86 -30.42
CA LYS A 36 33.58 5.36 -29.28
C LYS A 36 32.37 6.17 -29.71
N GLU A 37 32.49 6.91 -30.81
CA GLU A 37 31.41 7.68 -31.43
C GLU A 37 30.30 6.82 -32.04
N LYS A 38 30.49 5.49 -32.08
CA LYS A 38 29.52 4.49 -32.55
C LYS A 38 29.09 3.50 -31.46
N ASP A 39 29.38 3.81 -30.20
CA ASP A 39 29.06 2.98 -29.03
C ASP A 39 29.68 1.57 -29.09
N GLU A 40 30.86 1.45 -29.70
CA GLU A 40 31.56 0.16 -29.92
C GLU A 40 32.48 -0.28 -28.77
N VAL A 41 32.45 0.43 -27.65
CA VAL A 41 33.31 0.17 -26.49
C VAL A 41 32.49 -0.18 -25.27
N GLY A 42 32.87 -1.30 -24.64
CA GLY A 42 32.34 -1.75 -23.38
C GLY A 42 31.12 -2.67 -23.49
N ALA A 43 30.98 -3.54 -22.49
CA ALA A 43 29.87 -4.47 -22.41
C ALA A 43 29.45 -4.76 -20.97
N TRP A 44 28.16 -5.02 -20.79
CA TRP A 44 27.63 -5.69 -19.61
C TRP A 44 28.04 -7.16 -19.58
N ILE A 45 28.30 -7.68 -18.40
CA ILE A 45 28.48 -9.12 -18.16
C ILE A 45 27.15 -9.66 -17.67
N ILE A 46 26.55 -10.56 -18.45
CA ILE A 46 25.27 -11.19 -18.11
C ILE A 46 25.52 -12.60 -17.60
N ALA A 47 24.92 -12.92 -16.46
CA ALA A 47 24.75 -14.28 -15.96
C ALA A 47 23.33 -14.77 -16.24
N ASN A 48 23.23 -15.84 -17.02
CA ASN A 48 21.99 -16.52 -17.33
C ASN A 48 21.66 -17.51 -16.21
N SER A 49 20.44 -17.42 -15.69
CA SER A 49 19.90 -18.31 -14.65
C SER A 49 19.44 -19.67 -15.18
N TRP A 50 19.40 -19.88 -16.51
CA TRP A 50 19.03 -21.15 -17.14
C TRP A 50 20.23 -21.87 -17.77
N GLY A 51 20.84 -22.77 -17.00
CA GLY A 51 21.80 -23.76 -17.48
C GLY A 51 23.13 -23.18 -18.00
N GLY A 52 23.87 -23.99 -18.77
CA GLY A 52 25.22 -23.67 -19.25
C GLY A 52 25.29 -22.92 -20.58
N TRP A 53 24.22 -22.27 -21.03
CA TRP A 53 24.17 -21.62 -22.35
C TRP A 53 25.30 -20.58 -22.54
N ALA A 54 25.80 -20.45 -23.78
CA ALA A 54 26.98 -19.67 -24.14
C ALA A 54 28.25 -20.09 -23.37
N ASN A 55 28.87 -19.20 -22.61
CA ASN A 55 30.10 -19.48 -21.86
C ASN A 55 29.77 -19.94 -20.44
N ASN A 56 29.13 -21.11 -20.30
CA ASN A 56 28.66 -21.66 -19.02
C ASN A 56 27.73 -20.70 -18.25
N GLY A 57 26.78 -20.09 -18.96
CA GLY A 57 25.84 -19.13 -18.39
C GLY A 57 26.33 -17.68 -18.42
N LEU A 58 27.57 -17.40 -18.84
CA LEU A 58 28.07 -16.02 -19.00
C LEU A 58 28.06 -15.56 -20.45
N ILE A 59 27.69 -14.30 -20.69
CA ILE A 59 27.77 -13.65 -22.00
C ILE A 59 28.04 -12.15 -21.86
N TYR A 60 28.81 -11.58 -22.79
CA TYR A 60 28.95 -10.13 -22.89
C TYR A 60 27.81 -9.52 -23.71
N CYS A 61 27.23 -8.42 -23.24
CA CYS A 61 26.26 -7.63 -24.00
C CYS A 61 26.84 -6.24 -24.21
N PRO A 62 27.25 -5.86 -25.44
CA PRO A 62 27.70 -4.50 -25.73
C PRO A 62 26.71 -3.48 -25.19
N TYR A 63 27.19 -2.36 -24.64
CA TYR A 63 26.29 -1.35 -24.05
C TYR A 63 25.24 -0.86 -25.04
N ALA A 64 25.63 -0.67 -26.31
CA ALA A 64 24.75 -0.31 -27.41
C ALA A 64 23.59 -1.29 -27.65
N TYR A 65 23.73 -2.54 -27.19
CA TYR A 65 22.71 -3.58 -27.30
C TYR A 65 22.05 -3.89 -25.96
N GLY A 66 22.29 -3.11 -24.90
CA GLY A 66 21.63 -3.28 -23.60
C GLY A 66 20.10 -3.08 -23.63
N PHE A 67 19.56 -2.60 -24.74
CA PHE A 67 18.13 -2.43 -25.00
C PHE A 67 17.69 -3.22 -26.24
N PRO A 68 16.39 -3.51 -26.41
CA PRO A 68 15.91 -4.26 -27.57
C PRO A 68 16.00 -3.42 -28.86
N ALA A 69 17.04 -3.65 -29.66
CA ALA A 69 17.23 -3.05 -30.98
C ALA A 69 16.51 -3.89 -32.04
N HIS A 70 15.23 -3.58 -32.30
CA HIS A 70 14.40 -4.35 -33.24
C HIS A 70 14.29 -3.77 -34.66
N SER A 71 14.76 -2.54 -34.93
CA SER A 71 14.64 -1.96 -36.27
C SER A 71 15.87 -2.28 -37.12
N VAL A 72 15.67 -2.94 -38.26
CA VAL A 72 16.71 -3.16 -39.28
C VAL A 72 16.50 -2.13 -40.38
N THR A 73 17.52 -1.33 -40.68
CA THR A 73 17.57 -0.43 -41.84
C THR A 73 18.64 -0.93 -42.80
N LYS A 74 18.47 -0.72 -44.11
CA LYS A 74 19.55 -0.97 -45.06
C LYS A 74 20.31 0.33 -45.30
N GLU A 75 21.56 0.39 -44.86
CA GLU A 75 22.48 1.49 -45.15
C GLU A 75 23.63 0.94 -45.99
N GLY A 76 23.87 1.52 -47.17
CA GLY A 76 24.94 1.07 -48.07
C GLY A 76 24.84 -0.41 -48.51
N GLY A 77 23.63 -1.01 -48.50
CA GLY A 77 23.42 -2.42 -48.86
C GLY A 77 23.65 -3.42 -47.71
N LYS A 78 24.02 -2.96 -46.51
CA LYS A 78 24.13 -3.79 -45.30
C LYS A 78 22.93 -3.56 -44.39
N GLU A 79 22.49 -4.61 -43.71
CA GLU A 79 21.51 -4.51 -42.64
C GLU A 79 22.16 -3.87 -41.40
N VAL A 80 21.81 -2.62 -41.14
CA VAL A 80 22.23 -1.85 -39.96
C VAL A 80 21.06 -1.80 -38.99
N ARG A 81 21.27 -2.28 -37.77
CA ARG A 81 20.23 -2.29 -36.73
C ARG A 81 20.26 -1.00 -35.94
N LYS A 82 19.08 -0.44 -35.67
CA LYS A 82 18.90 0.76 -34.86
C LYS A 82 18.00 0.46 -33.67
N GLN A 83 18.02 1.39 -32.72
CA GLN A 83 17.04 1.43 -31.66
C GLN A 83 15.64 1.52 -32.30
N SER A 84 14.78 0.55 -32.02
CA SER A 84 13.35 0.78 -32.23
C SER A 84 12.90 1.72 -31.14
N GLY A 85 12.44 2.93 -31.47
CA GLY A 85 11.86 3.89 -30.51
C GLY A 85 10.53 3.41 -29.90
N GLY A 86 10.44 2.14 -29.53
CA GLY A 86 9.24 1.43 -29.11
C GLY A 86 9.19 1.10 -27.62
N TRP A 87 8.22 0.23 -27.30
CA TRP A 87 7.68 -0.20 -26.00
C TRP A 87 8.66 -0.70 -24.93
N TRP A 88 9.96 -0.75 -25.22
CA TRP A 88 10.96 -1.38 -24.38
C TRP A 88 12.00 -0.35 -23.94
N GLN A 89 11.68 0.34 -22.85
CA GLN A 89 12.54 1.33 -22.21
C GLN A 89 13.10 0.75 -20.92
N PRO A 90 14.33 1.11 -20.51
CA PRO A 90 14.83 0.75 -19.20
C PRO A 90 13.93 1.36 -18.12
N GLU A 91 13.47 0.54 -17.19
CA GLU A 91 12.79 1.00 -15.98
C GLU A 91 13.84 1.20 -14.89
N LEU A 92 13.97 2.43 -14.41
CA LEU A 92 14.82 2.73 -13.27
C LEU A 92 13.99 2.65 -11.99
N TYR A 93 14.33 1.69 -11.13
CA TYR A 93 13.74 1.56 -9.81
C TYR A 93 14.61 2.28 -8.79
N TYR A 94 14.05 3.29 -8.13
CA TYR A 94 14.72 3.98 -7.03
C TYR A 94 14.37 3.30 -5.71
N VAL A 95 15.37 2.73 -5.06
CA VAL A 95 15.19 2.12 -3.73
C VAL A 95 14.92 3.23 -2.71
N ARG A 96 13.75 3.20 -2.08
CA ARG A 96 13.48 4.02 -0.89
C ARG A 96 14.27 3.46 0.28
N LYS A 97 15.40 4.11 0.61
CA LYS A 97 16.22 3.72 1.77
C LYS A 97 15.44 3.97 3.06
N ASN A 98 15.61 3.09 4.05
CA ASN A 98 14.97 3.17 5.37
C ASN A 98 13.42 3.19 5.30
N TYR A 99 12.86 2.59 4.25
CA TYR A 99 11.43 2.49 4.10
C TYR A 99 10.85 1.49 5.11
N ARG A 100 9.78 1.91 5.79
CA ARG A 100 8.87 1.02 6.51
C ARG A 100 7.44 1.47 6.22
N PRO A 101 6.48 0.55 6.06
CA PRO A 101 5.08 0.92 6.01
C PRO A 101 4.68 1.66 7.30
N LEU A 102 3.98 2.78 7.16
CA LEU A 102 3.38 3.50 8.29
C LEU A 102 1.90 3.16 8.44
N ARG A 103 1.26 2.71 7.36
CA ARG A 103 -0.13 2.25 7.41
C ARG A 103 -0.37 1.18 6.37
N THR A 104 -1.12 0.14 6.73
CA THR A 104 -1.54 -0.92 5.81
C THR A 104 -3.02 -1.21 5.95
N ILE A 105 -3.63 -1.77 4.91
CA ILE A 105 -4.90 -2.49 5.04
C ILE A 105 -4.61 -3.98 5.20
N LYS A 106 -5.37 -4.67 6.04
CA LYS A 106 -5.43 -6.13 6.15
C LYS A 106 -6.82 -6.58 5.74
N VAL A 107 -6.90 -7.48 4.77
CA VAL A 107 -8.17 -7.96 4.21
C VAL A 107 -8.18 -9.48 4.22
N LYS A 108 -9.31 -10.07 4.61
CA LYS A 108 -9.60 -11.49 4.41
C LYS A 108 -10.85 -11.61 3.55
N MET A 109 -10.71 -12.16 2.35
CA MET A 109 -11.82 -12.32 1.40
C MET A 109 -11.62 -13.50 0.44
N ASP A 110 -12.70 -13.96 -0.16
CA ASP A 110 -12.70 -14.91 -1.27
C ASP A 110 -13.44 -14.31 -2.48
N TYR A 111 -13.13 -14.84 -3.66
CA TYR A 111 -13.89 -14.57 -4.88
C TYR A 111 -13.57 -15.62 -5.93
N SER A 112 -14.60 -16.16 -6.60
CA SER A 112 -14.46 -17.29 -7.52
C SER A 112 -13.86 -16.95 -8.90
N HIS A 113 -13.85 -15.68 -9.29
CA HIS A 113 -13.39 -15.24 -10.61
C HIS A 113 -12.49 -14.01 -10.48
N ARG A 114 -11.25 -14.18 -10.03
CA ARG A 114 -10.34 -13.06 -9.72
C ARG A 114 -10.10 -12.09 -10.90
N SER A 115 -10.26 -12.55 -12.14
CA SER A 115 -10.10 -11.70 -13.33
C SER A 115 -11.27 -10.74 -13.57
N GLU A 116 -12.37 -10.87 -12.83
CA GLU A 116 -13.55 -10.01 -12.95
C GLU A 116 -13.53 -8.84 -11.96
N MET A 117 -12.57 -8.79 -11.04
CA MET A 117 -12.51 -7.78 -9.99
C MET A 117 -11.37 -6.77 -10.15
N LEU A 118 -11.56 -5.60 -9.55
CA LEU A 118 -10.51 -4.65 -9.19
C LEU A 118 -10.70 -4.26 -7.73
N LEU A 119 -9.63 -4.31 -6.94
CA LEU A 119 -9.62 -3.83 -5.57
C LEU A 119 -9.04 -2.42 -5.50
N SER A 120 -9.65 -1.56 -4.69
CA SER A 120 -9.11 -0.21 -4.43
C SER A 120 -9.33 0.20 -2.99
N VAL A 121 -8.44 1.07 -2.51
CA VAL A 121 -8.53 1.68 -1.19
C VAL A 121 -8.55 3.19 -1.36
N GLY A 122 -9.52 3.84 -0.72
CA GLY A 122 -9.63 5.29 -0.67
C GLY A 122 -9.63 5.81 0.75
N VAL A 123 -9.27 7.09 0.90
CA VAL A 123 -9.24 7.81 2.18
C VAL A 123 -9.88 9.19 2.02
N ALA A 124 -10.54 9.67 3.06
CA ALA A 124 -11.07 11.03 3.19
C ALA A 124 -10.76 11.61 4.58
N THR A 125 -10.59 12.93 4.64
CA THR A 125 -10.36 13.67 5.89
C THR A 125 -11.65 13.98 6.64
N ASP A 126 -12.78 14.04 5.93
CA ASP A 126 -14.10 14.13 6.56
C ASP A 126 -14.59 12.74 7.04
N PRO A 127 -14.80 12.51 8.35
CA PRO A 127 -15.33 11.25 8.87
C PRO A 127 -16.76 10.93 8.41
N ASN A 128 -17.50 11.92 7.91
CA ASN A 128 -18.84 11.76 7.35
C ASN A 128 -18.86 11.55 5.84
N ALA A 129 -17.69 11.56 5.18
CA ALA A 129 -17.60 11.39 3.73
C ALA A 129 -18.31 10.11 3.26
N THR A 130 -18.98 10.20 2.11
CA THR A 130 -19.61 9.05 1.43
C THR A 130 -18.80 8.54 0.25
N ARG A 131 -17.67 9.19 -0.03
CA ARG A 131 -16.73 8.89 -1.12
C ARG A 131 -15.31 9.32 -0.70
N PRO A 132 -14.25 8.65 -1.20
CA PRO A 132 -12.88 9.02 -0.87
C PRO A 132 -12.43 10.32 -1.56
N GLU A 133 -11.45 10.99 -0.96
CA GLU A 133 -10.73 12.15 -1.53
C GLU A 133 -9.52 11.69 -2.36
N LYS A 134 -8.81 10.67 -1.87
CA LYS A 134 -7.69 10.00 -2.56
C LYS A 134 -8.00 8.53 -2.71
N THR A 135 -7.52 7.89 -3.78
CA THR A 135 -7.71 6.45 -4.01
C THR A 135 -6.49 5.87 -4.70
N ILE A 136 -6.13 4.65 -4.31
CA ILE A 136 -5.18 3.80 -5.03
C ILE A 136 -5.86 2.52 -5.49
N GLU A 137 -5.44 2.02 -6.66
CA GLU A 137 -5.79 0.68 -7.11
C GLU A 137 -4.78 -0.32 -6.52
N LEU A 138 -5.26 -1.48 -6.09
CA LEU A 138 -4.39 -2.57 -5.67
C LEU A 138 -3.96 -3.34 -6.93
N HIS A 139 -2.87 -2.91 -7.56
CA HIS A 139 -2.48 -3.35 -8.91
C HIS A 139 -2.38 -4.87 -9.08
N HIS A 140 -1.99 -5.60 -8.03
CA HIS A 140 -1.90 -7.07 -8.05
C HIS A 140 -3.25 -7.78 -8.19
N PHE A 141 -4.36 -7.09 -7.91
CA PHE A 141 -5.72 -7.61 -8.04
C PHE A 141 -6.50 -6.97 -9.19
N ARG A 142 -5.82 -6.26 -10.10
CA ARG A 142 -6.45 -5.57 -11.22
C ARG A 142 -6.76 -6.54 -12.34
N TRP A 143 -7.97 -7.11 -12.32
CA TRP A 143 -8.45 -8.10 -13.30
C TRP A 143 -7.45 -9.25 -13.49
N ALA A 144 -6.79 -9.63 -12.40
CA ALA A 144 -5.74 -10.64 -12.37
C ALA A 144 -6.35 -12.03 -12.48
N GLY A 145 -5.71 -12.95 -13.20
CA GLY A 145 -6.26 -14.28 -13.51
C GLY A 145 -6.52 -14.46 -14.99
N ASP A 146 -6.61 -15.71 -15.42
CA ASP A 146 -6.54 -16.15 -16.83
C ASP A 146 -7.69 -15.65 -17.73
N GLY A 147 -8.41 -14.61 -17.34
CA GLY A 147 -9.44 -13.92 -18.11
C GLY A 147 -8.93 -12.83 -19.06
N HIS A 148 -7.69 -12.92 -19.56
CA HIS A 148 -7.11 -11.97 -20.52
C HIS A 148 -7.27 -10.50 -20.05
N ASN A 149 -6.72 -10.16 -18.88
CA ASN A 149 -6.88 -8.85 -18.24
C ASN A 149 -8.35 -8.43 -18.05
N GLY A 150 -9.27 -9.38 -17.82
CA GLY A 150 -10.69 -9.13 -17.56
C GLY A 150 -11.55 -8.92 -18.82
N ASP A 151 -11.02 -9.24 -20.00
CA ASP A 151 -11.72 -9.11 -21.28
C ASP A 151 -12.34 -10.44 -21.78
N LEU A 152 -11.93 -11.60 -21.22
CA LEU A 152 -12.50 -12.89 -21.59
C LEU A 152 -13.95 -13.04 -21.09
N THR A 153 -14.84 -13.54 -21.96
CA THR A 153 -16.26 -13.77 -21.61
C THR A 153 -16.71 -15.18 -22.03
N PRO A 154 -17.08 -16.07 -21.09
CA PRO A 154 -16.95 -15.89 -19.63
C PRO A 154 -15.49 -15.91 -19.21
N ALA A 155 -15.17 -15.21 -18.11
CA ALA A 155 -13.88 -15.38 -17.48
C ALA A 155 -13.76 -16.80 -16.88
N PRO A 156 -12.55 -17.38 -16.81
CA PRO A 156 -12.38 -18.66 -16.14
C PRO A 156 -12.64 -18.51 -14.64
N ALA A 157 -13.22 -19.53 -14.02
CA ALA A 157 -13.45 -19.61 -12.58
C ALA A 157 -12.14 -19.87 -11.83
N VAL A 158 -11.27 -18.86 -11.81
CA VAL A 158 -10.01 -18.88 -11.06
C VAL A 158 -10.25 -18.11 -9.76
N PRO A 159 -10.18 -18.78 -8.58
CA PRO A 159 -10.30 -18.11 -7.29
C PRO A 159 -9.07 -17.26 -6.99
N MET A 160 -9.14 -16.49 -5.90
CA MET A 160 -8.05 -15.58 -5.53
C MET A 160 -6.70 -16.28 -5.35
N LEU A 161 -6.65 -17.41 -4.63
CA LEU A 161 -5.43 -18.20 -4.42
C LEU A 161 -5.01 -18.99 -5.68
N GLY A 162 -5.97 -19.29 -6.57
CA GLY A 162 -5.71 -20.00 -7.82
C GLY A 162 -5.27 -21.45 -7.61
N ARG A 163 -4.45 -21.96 -8.53
CA ARG A 163 -3.91 -23.34 -8.45
C ARG A 163 -2.54 -23.33 -7.78
N TRP A 164 -2.32 -24.25 -6.84
CA TRP A 164 -1.04 -24.37 -6.13
C TRP A 164 -0.23 -25.61 -6.56
N ALA A 165 0.96 -25.78 -5.97
CA ALA A 165 1.91 -26.84 -6.28
C ALA A 165 1.38 -28.26 -5.98
N ASP A 166 0.32 -28.38 -5.19
CA ASP A 166 -0.37 -29.66 -4.92
C ASP A 166 -1.32 -30.08 -6.06
N GLY A 167 -1.41 -29.26 -7.12
CA GLY A 167 -2.23 -29.50 -8.29
C GLY A 167 -3.71 -29.17 -8.08
N LYS A 168 -4.13 -28.59 -6.95
CA LYS A 168 -5.52 -28.25 -6.66
C LYS A 168 -5.81 -26.78 -6.84
N LEU A 169 -7.08 -26.48 -7.09
CA LEU A 169 -7.61 -25.13 -7.07
C LEU A 169 -8.04 -24.79 -5.64
N HIS A 170 -7.61 -23.64 -5.14
CA HIS A 170 -7.81 -23.20 -3.77
C HIS A 170 -8.87 -22.10 -3.69
N ASP A 171 -10.03 -22.44 -3.17
CA ASP A 171 -11.20 -21.57 -3.04
C ASP A 171 -11.32 -20.93 -1.65
N GLU A 172 -10.45 -21.31 -0.69
CA GLU A 172 -10.46 -20.76 0.65
C GLU A 172 -10.11 -19.25 0.66
N PRO A 173 -10.56 -18.50 1.69
CA PRO A 173 -10.32 -17.07 1.76
C PRO A 173 -8.83 -16.74 1.84
N MET A 174 -8.42 -15.76 1.04
CA MET A 174 -7.08 -15.20 1.08
C MET A 174 -7.03 -14.06 2.10
N GLU A 175 -6.04 -14.10 2.99
CA GLU A 175 -5.66 -12.96 3.82
C GLU A 175 -4.47 -12.25 3.18
N PHE A 176 -4.54 -10.93 3.02
CA PHE A 176 -3.46 -10.14 2.45
C PHE A 176 -3.37 -8.76 3.08
N GLY A 177 -2.16 -8.21 3.06
CA GLY A 177 -1.86 -6.84 3.44
C GLY A 177 -1.54 -5.97 2.21
N TYR A 178 -1.90 -4.69 2.24
CA TYR A 178 -1.44 -3.72 1.23
C TYR A 178 -0.98 -2.42 1.87
N ASP A 179 0.11 -1.86 1.38
CA ASP A 179 0.71 -0.64 1.89
C ASP A 179 -0.09 0.60 1.48
N LEU A 180 -0.51 1.38 2.48
CA LEU A 180 -1.27 2.62 2.32
C LEU A 180 -0.45 3.86 2.66
N THR A 181 0.85 3.72 2.91
CA THR A 181 1.73 4.83 3.34
C THR A 181 1.64 6.00 2.37
N ASP A 182 1.79 5.74 1.07
CA ASP A 182 1.72 6.78 0.03
C ASP A 182 0.31 7.33 -0.15
N LEU A 183 -0.73 6.51 0.03
CA LEU A 183 -2.13 6.98 -0.01
C LEU A 183 -2.39 8.01 1.09
N CYS A 184 -1.77 7.82 2.26
CA CYS A 184 -1.94 8.66 3.43
C CYS A 184 -0.94 9.84 3.47
N GLU A 185 -0.03 9.96 2.50
CA GLU A 185 0.98 11.01 2.48
C GLU A 185 0.33 12.42 2.55
N GLY A 186 0.84 13.25 3.46
CA GLY A 186 0.39 14.61 3.69
C GLY A 186 -0.95 14.75 4.44
N LEU A 187 -1.54 13.65 4.93
CA LEU A 187 -2.72 13.69 5.80
C LEU A 187 -2.29 13.89 7.26
N ASP A 188 -3.16 14.52 8.05
CA ASP A 188 -2.97 14.67 9.48
C ASP A 188 -3.47 13.42 10.21
N HIS A 189 -2.55 12.49 10.50
CA HIS A 189 -2.87 11.20 11.11
C HIS A 189 -3.32 11.29 12.56
N SER A 190 -3.19 12.47 13.20
CA SER A 190 -3.77 12.72 14.51
C SER A 190 -5.30 12.83 14.48
N LYS A 191 -5.86 13.14 13.31
CA LYS A 191 -7.29 13.35 13.13
C LYS A 191 -7.96 12.08 12.61
N PRO A 192 -9.28 11.95 12.81
CA PRO A 192 -10.01 10.81 12.27
C PRO A 192 -9.96 10.84 10.74
N LEU A 193 -9.63 9.70 10.14
CA LEU A 193 -9.63 9.50 8.70
C LEU A 193 -10.63 8.42 8.35
N LYS A 194 -11.40 8.63 7.28
CA LYS A 194 -12.34 7.61 6.80
C LYS A 194 -11.73 6.83 5.66
N PHE A 195 -11.67 5.52 5.82
CA PHE A 195 -11.18 4.60 4.79
C PHE A 195 -12.33 3.92 4.06
N PHE A 196 -12.11 3.60 2.79
CA PHE A 196 -13.04 2.92 1.90
C PHE A 196 -12.29 1.79 1.19
N PHE A 197 -12.66 0.55 1.44
CA PHE A 197 -12.22 -0.60 0.67
C PHE A 197 -13.31 -0.97 -0.34
N ASN A 198 -12.99 -0.93 -1.63
CA ASN A 198 -13.93 -1.24 -2.70
C ASN A 198 -13.50 -2.49 -3.45
N VAL A 199 -14.46 -3.39 -3.66
CA VAL A 199 -14.38 -4.50 -4.60
C VAL A 199 -15.25 -4.16 -5.80
N ASP A 200 -14.64 -3.73 -6.92
CA ASP A 200 -15.36 -3.51 -8.18
C ASP A 200 -15.41 -4.83 -8.97
N ALA A 201 -16.53 -5.54 -8.88
CA ALA A 201 -16.75 -6.84 -9.50
C ALA A 201 -17.48 -6.75 -10.86
N ARG A 202 -17.35 -5.66 -11.62
CA ARG A 202 -18.08 -5.42 -12.88
C ARG A 202 -17.33 -5.80 -14.17
N THR A 203 -16.23 -6.56 -14.09
CA THR A 203 -15.25 -6.78 -15.19
C THR A 203 -14.53 -5.49 -15.61
N LYS A 204 -13.43 -5.60 -16.37
CA LYS A 204 -12.67 -4.44 -16.87
C LYS A 204 -13.49 -3.49 -17.74
N SER A 205 -14.36 -4.06 -18.57
CA SER A 205 -15.29 -3.31 -19.41
C SER A 205 -16.38 -2.57 -18.62
N LYS A 206 -16.50 -2.85 -17.32
CA LYS A 206 -17.56 -2.37 -16.42
C LYS A 206 -18.98 -2.84 -16.81
N ILE A 207 -19.09 -3.86 -17.67
CA ILE A 207 -20.35 -4.45 -18.08
C ILE A 207 -20.76 -5.51 -17.04
N ALA A 208 -21.60 -5.09 -16.08
CA ALA A 208 -22.02 -5.89 -14.93
C ALA A 208 -22.60 -7.27 -15.30
N SER A 209 -23.37 -7.37 -16.38
CA SER A 209 -24.02 -8.63 -16.80
C SER A 209 -23.04 -9.72 -17.26
N ARG A 210 -21.76 -9.38 -17.46
CA ARG A 210 -20.72 -10.33 -17.87
C ARG A 210 -19.98 -10.96 -16.69
N ALA A 211 -20.06 -10.35 -15.51
CA ALA A 211 -19.45 -10.90 -14.31
C ALA A 211 -20.27 -12.08 -13.78
N LYS A 212 -19.63 -13.25 -13.67
CA LYS A 212 -20.23 -14.47 -13.13
C LYS A 212 -19.75 -14.80 -11.72
N GLY A 213 -18.67 -14.16 -11.28
CA GLY A 213 -18.05 -14.40 -9.99
C GLY A 213 -18.92 -13.99 -8.82
N SER A 214 -18.56 -14.55 -7.67
CA SER A 214 -19.11 -14.22 -6.36
C SER A 214 -18.09 -14.57 -5.30
N GLY A 215 -18.21 -13.95 -4.14
CA GLY A 215 -17.40 -14.27 -2.97
C GLY A 215 -17.84 -13.48 -1.75
N HIS A 216 -16.96 -13.35 -0.76
CA HIS A 216 -17.28 -12.73 0.51
C HIS A 216 -16.09 -11.96 1.08
N ILE A 217 -16.38 -10.96 1.91
CA ILE A 217 -15.41 -10.28 2.76
C ILE A 217 -15.66 -10.73 4.19
N TYR A 218 -14.62 -11.25 4.84
CA TYR A 218 -14.65 -11.75 6.21
C TYR A 218 -14.02 -10.77 7.20
N ASN A 219 -13.05 -9.98 6.74
CA ASN A 219 -12.42 -8.95 7.56
C ASN A 219 -11.81 -7.85 6.68
N VAL A 220 -11.90 -6.61 7.15
CA VAL A 220 -11.14 -5.47 6.65
C VAL A 220 -10.68 -4.65 7.85
N SER A 221 -9.38 -4.47 7.99
CA SER A 221 -8.80 -3.64 9.05
C SER A 221 -7.79 -2.67 8.47
N ILE A 222 -7.64 -1.52 9.11
CA ILE A 222 -6.50 -0.63 8.90
C ILE A 222 -5.53 -0.85 10.05
N ILE A 223 -4.26 -1.05 9.74
CA ILE A 223 -3.19 -1.18 10.73
C ILE A 223 -2.30 0.05 10.61
N ASP A 224 -2.15 0.76 11.70
CA ASP A 224 -1.30 1.94 11.82
C ASP A 224 0.00 1.55 12.57
N TYR A 225 1.15 1.96 12.04
CA TYR A 225 2.47 1.66 12.59
C TYR A 225 3.24 2.93 13.00
N GLU A 226 2.57 4.08 13.03
CA GLU A 226 3.23 5.36 13.25
C GLU A 226 3.87 5.43 14.64
N PHE A 227 3.12 5.10 15.68
CA PHE A 227 3.58 5.17 17.08
C PHE A 227 3.94 3.79 17.67
N ASP A 228 3.26 2.72 17.23
CA ASP A 228 3.60 1.34 17.58
C ASP A 228 4.26 0.62 16.38
N LYS A 229 5.40 -0.03 16.61
CA LYS A 229 6.09 -0.80 15.55
C LYS A 229 5.40 -2.12 15.24
N ASP A 230 4.69 -2.70 16.21
CA ASP A 230 3.92 -3.93 16.03
C ASP A 230 2.56 -3.64 15.38
N GLY A 231 2.13 -2.37 15.46
CA GLY A 231 0.99 -1.79 14.79
C GLY A 231 -0.33 -1.95 15.54
N VAL A 232 -1.20 -0.95 15.43
CA VAL A 232 -2.54 -0.96 16.03
C VAL A 232 -3.57 -1.30 14.96
N GLU A 233 -4.20 -2.46 15.09
CA GLU A 233 -5.25 -2.91 14.17
C GLU A 233 -6.60 -2.29 14.53
N THR A 234 -7.20 -1.56 13.59
CA THR A 234 -8.56 -1.01 13.66
C THR A 234 -9.46 -1.74 12.65
N PRO A 235 -10.32 -2.67 13.08
CA PRO A 235 -11.29 -3.33 12.22
C PRO A 235 -12.35 -2.36 11.70
N LEU A 236 -12.74 -2.51 10.44
CA LEU A 236 -13.86 -1.80 9.84
C LEU A 236 -15.13 -2.65 9.94
N GLU A 237 -16.24 -2.00 10.28
CA GLU A 237 -17.53 -2.68 10.44
C GLU A 237 -18.04 -3.23 9.10
N LEU A 238 -18.17 -4.55 9.02
CA LEU A 238 -18.87 -5.25 7.96
C LEU A 238 -20.36 -5.18 8.28
N LYS A 239 -21.11 -4.33 7.58
CA LYS A 239 -22.56 -4.15 7.76
C LYS A 239 -23.35 -5.39 7.29
N SER A 240 -23.15 -6.53 7.95
CA SER A 240 -23.79 -7.82 7.71
C SER A 240 -24.14 -8.49 9.04
N ASP A 241 -25.30 -9.15 9.12
CA ASP A 241 -25.82 -9.75 10.35
C ASP A 241 -24.97 -10.93 10.85
N ASP A 242 -24.26 -11.61 9.96
CA ASP A 242 -23.42 -12.78 10.22
C ASP A 242 -21.91 -12.45 10.28
N GLY A 243 -21.55 -11.17 10.16
CA GLY A 243 -20.15 -10.73 10.11
C GLY A 243 -19.42 -11.10 8.81
N VAL A 244 -20.14 -11.55 7.77
CA VAL A 244 -19.58 -11.90 6.46
C VAL A 244 -20.31 -11.12 5.38
N LEU A 245 -19.62 -10.24 4.66
CA LEU A 245 -20.25 -9.37 3.66
C LEU A 245 -20.20 -10.01 2.27
N PRO A 246 -21.35 -10.30 1.62
CA PRO A 246 -21.35 -10.87 0.27
C PRO A 246 -20.82 -9.90 -0.79
N VAL A 247 -20.08 -10.45 -1.75
CA VAL A 247 -19.54 -9.76 -2.93
C VAL A 247 -20.13 -10.41 -4.18
N PRO A 248 -21.30 -9.96 -4.65
CA PRO A 248 -21.86 -10.45 -5.91
C PRO A 248 -21.12 -9.87 -7.11
N GLY A 249 -20.96 -10.67 -8.16
CA GLY A 249 -20.54 -10.20 -9.48
C GLY A 249 -21.48 -9.13 -10.02
N GLY A 250 -20.91 -8.21 -10.80
CA GLY A 250 -21.63 -7.13 -11.46
C GLY A 250 -21.93 -5.92 -10.55
N LYS A 251 -21.42 -5.89 -9.32
CA LYS A 251 -21.61 -4.78 -8.38
C LYS A 251 -20.28 -4.25 -7.86
N ILE A 252 -20.33 -3.06 -7.26
CA ILE A 252 -19.29 -2.61 -6.35
C ILE A 252 -19.77 -2.90 -4.93
N THR A 253 -18.95 -3.59 -4.15
CA THR A 253 -19.14 -3.73 -2.70
C THR A 253 -18.12 -2.84 -2.00
N THR A 254 -18.59 -2.00 -1.06
CA THR A 254 -17.74 -1.07 -0.31
C THR A 254 -17.85 -1.35 1.18
N VAL A 255 -16.70 -1.51 1.83
CA VAL A 255 -16.56 -1.45 3.29
C VAL A 255 -15.94 -0.10 3.63
N SER A 256 -16.46 0.60 4.64
CA SER A 256 -15.89 1.88 5.05
C SER A 256 -16.00 2.06 6.56
N GLY A 257 -15.00 2.71 7.16
CA GLY A 257 -15.01 3.04 8.57
C GLY A 257 -14.05 4.18 8.89
N VAL A 258 -14.24 4.76 10.07
CA VAL A 258 -13.39 5.84 10.58
C VAL A 258 -12.29 5.22 11.43
N VAL A 259 -11.05 5.49 11.07
CA VAL A 259 -9.87 5.20 11.88
C VAL A 259 -9.49 6.47 12.60
N TYR A 260 -9.52 6.41 13.92
CA TYR A 260 -9.13 7.54 14.76
C TYR A 260 -7.61 7.53 14.94
N GLY A 261 -6.97 8.69 14.90
CA GLY A 261 -5.54 8.81 15.17
C GLY A 261 -5.17 8.24 16.54
N GLU A 262 -3.94 7.74 16.67
CA GLU A 262 -3.40 7.13 17.90
C GLU A 262 -2.96 8.17 18.94
N GLN A 263 -3.21 9.46 18.72
CA GLN A 263 -2.83 10.48 19.70
C GLN A 263 -3.62 10.30 21.00
N TYR A 264 -2.88 10.15 22.10
CA TYR A 264 -3.39 10.25 23.47
C TYR A 264 -3.84 11.69 23.76
N THR A 265 -5.04 12.04 23.28
CA THR A 265 -5.53 13.42 23.36
C THR A 265 -5.90 13.80 24.81
N MET A 266 -5.76 15.08 25.12
CA MET A 266 -6.15 15.62 26.43
C MET A 266 -7.69 15.64 26.59
N PRO A 267 -8.20 15.62 27.83
CA PRO A 267 -9.61 15.91 28.11
C PRO A 267 -10.03 17.25 27.49
N ARG A 268 -11.33 17.39 27.18
CA ARG A 268 -11.88 18.58 26.50
C ARG A 268 -12.76 19.37 27.46
N ASN A 269 -13.03 20.63 27.14
CA ASN A 269 -14.03 21.46 27.83
C ASN A 269 -13.91 21.47 29.37
N LEU A 270 -12.69 21.51 29.92
CA LEU A 270 -12.48 21.63 31.36
C LEU A 270 -13.09 22.93 31.87
N GLN A 271 -13.99 22.82 32.84
CA GLN A 271 -14.71 23.93 33.45
C GLN A 271 -14.67 23.81 34.96
N LEU A 272 -14.56 24.95 35.63
CA LEU A 272 -14.73 25.07 37.07
C LEU A 272 -15.99 25.90 37.34
N LYS A 273 -16.98 25.30 38.01
CA LYS A 273 -18.21 25.98 38.46
C LYS A 273 -18.33 25.83 39.97
N GLY A 274 -18.05 26.92 40.70
CA GLY A 274 -17.94 26.86 42.16
C GLY A 274 -16.80 25.95 42.57
N THR A 275 -17.11 24.86 43.29
CA THR A 275 -16.16 23.82 43.70
C THR A 275 -16.19 22.58 42.81
N GLN A 276 -16.98 22.58 41.74
CA GLN A 276 -17.12 21.43 40.84
C GLN A 276 -16.27 21.62 39.59
N LEU A 277 -15.30 20.74 39.41
CA LEU A 277 -14.51 20.61 38.19
C LEU A 277 -15.18 19.58 37.28
N THR A 278 -15.44 19.92 36.02
CA THR A 278 -16.07 19.02 35.03
C THR A 278 -15.35 19.10 33.70
N TRP A 279 -15.29 17.99 32.96
CA TRP A 279 -14.67 17.94 31.64
C TRP A 279 -15.38 16.95 30.72
N ASP A 280 -15.12 17.05 29.43
CA ASP A 280 -15.52 16.06 28.44
C ASP A 280 -14.40 15.04 28.22
N ALA A 281 -14.80 13.84 27.79
CA ALA A 281 -13.84 12.83 27.38
C ALA A 281 -12.92 13.37 26.26
N PRO A 282 -11.67 12.87 26.17
CA PRO A 282 -10.80 13.11 25.03
C PRO A 282 -11.51 12.82 23.70
N GLN A 283 -10.96 13.35 22.62
CA GLN A 283 -11.43 12.92 21.30
C GLN A 283 -11.21 11.41 21.18
N ASN A 284 -12.18 10.68 20.62
CA ASN A 284 -12.00 9.25 20.36
C ASN A 284 -10.70 9.03 19.58
N CYS A 285 -9.93 8.05 20.02
CA CYS A 285 -8.66 7.62 19.46
C CYS A 285 -8.65 6.08 19.45
N GLY A 286 -7.59 5.46 18.93
CA GLY A 286 -7.41 3.99 18.96
C GLY A 286 -7.30 3.38 20.36
N HIS A 287 -7.33 4.19 21.42
CA HIS A 287 -7.15 3.77 22.81
C HIS A 287 -8.35 4.11 23.68
N SER A 288 -8.72 3.21 24.59
CA SER A 288 -9.79 3.46 25.56
C SER A 288 -9.26 4.22 26.77
N VAL A 289 -10.02 5.22 27.25
CA VAL A 289 -9.69 5.90 28.51
C VAL A 289 -10.01 4.99 29.69
N LYS A 290 -9.00 4.71 30.51
CA LYS A 290 -9.13 3.93 31.73
C LYS A 290 -9.59 4.79 32.91
N GLN A 291 -8.99 5.96 33.11
CA GLN A 291 -9.30 6.89 34.20
C GLN A 291 -8.79 8.30 33.89
N TYR A 292 -9.05 9.25 34.77
CA TYR A 292 -8.53 10.61 34.73
C TYR A 292 -7.67 10.88 35.97
N ASN A 293 -6.54 11.56 35.79
CA ASN A 293 -5.77 12.10 36.91
C ASN A 293 -6.13 13.58 37.09
N VAL A 294 -6.37 14.00 38.33
CA VAL A 294 -6.62 15.39 38.70
C VAL A 294 -5.45 15.92 39.50
N TYR A 295 -5.03 17.14 39.18
CA TYR A 295 -3.89 17.81 39.76
C TYR A 295 -4.27 19.16 40.34
N LYS A 296 -3.59 19.57 41.41
CA LYS A 296 -3.58 20.93 41.95
C LYS A 296 -2.15 21.44 41.99
N ASP A 297 -1.90 22.59 41.37
CA ASP A 297 -0.60 23.26 41.30
C ASP A 297 0.53 22.30 40.82
N GLY A 298 0.18 21.44 39.85
CA GLY A 298 1.08 20.46 39.25
C GLY A 298 1.22 19.12 40.00
N VAL A 299 0.66 19.00 41.21
CA VAL A 299 0.72 17.79 42.04
C VAL A 299 -0.57 16.99 41.89
N LYS A 300 -0.47 15.67 41.66
CA LYS A 300 -1.64 14.79 41.54
C LYS A 300 -2.35 14.74 42.89
N ILE A 301 -3.65 15.04 42.90
CA ILE A 301 -4.50 15.03 44.10
C ILE A 301 -5.51 13.88 44.10
N SER A 302 -5.92 13.40 42.92
CA SER A 302 -6.82 12.25 42.81
C SER A 302 -6.74 11.57 41.44
N ASP A 303 -7.34 10.40 41.34
CA ASP A 303 -7.80 9.82 40.08
C ASP A 303 -9.27 9.41 40.19
N THR A 304 -9.93 9.33 39.04
CA THR A 304 -11.36 9.04 38.95
C THR A 304 -11.74 8.52 37.58
N GLU A 305 -12.71 7.62 37.50
CA GLU A 305 -13.34 7.21 36.23
C GLU A 305 -14.45 8.17 35.81
N LYS A 306 -14.89 9.03 36.73
CA LYS A 306 -15.91 10.05 36.46
C LYS A 306 -15.30 11.23 35.71
N ARG A 307 -16.14 11.95 34.99
CA ARG A 307 -15.78 13.18 34.27
C ARG A 307 -15.98 14.45 35.10
N GLU A 308 -15.90 14.29 36.41
CA GLU A 308 -16.12 15.34 37.38
C GLU A 308 -15.35 15.08 38.68
N GLN A 309 -15.00 16.15 39.38
CA GLN A 309 -14.33 16.11 40.67
C GLN A 309 -14.70 17.35 41.49
N THR A 310 -15.06 17.15 42.75
CA THR A 310 -15.17 18.27 43.70
C THR A 310 -13.77 18.63 44.19
N ILE A 311 -13.44 19.92 44.12
CA ILE A 311 -12.12 20.47 44.47
C ILE A 311 -12.20 21.41 45.67
N ASP A 312 -11.09 21.57 46.40
CA ASP A 312 -11.02 22.41 47.60
C ASP A 312 -9.85 23.41 47.57
N GLY A 313 -10.17 24.66 47.89
CA GLY A 313 -9.25 25.78 47.94
C GLY A 313 -8.85 26.36 46.58
N ASN A 314 -8.16 27.49 46.63
CA ASN A 314 -7.65 28.19 45.45
C ASN A 314 -6.42 27.47 44.86
N GLY A 315 -6.21 27.61 43.55
CA GLY A 315 -5.06 27.05 42.84
C GLY A 315 -5.32 26.83 41.34
N ALA A 316 -4.29 26.35 40.65
CA ALA A 316 -4.38 25.87 39.28
C ALA A 316 -4.73 24.38 39.28
N TYR A 317 -5.89 24.03 38.74
CA TYR A 317 -6.36 22.66 38.61
C TYR A 317 -6.15 22.16 37.20
N SER A 318 -5.62 20.94 37.06
CA SER A 318 -5.47 20.34 35.74
C SER A 318 -5.91 18.88 35.71
N VAL A 319 -6.31 18.42 34.54
CA VAL A 319 -6.83 17.06 34.30
C VAL A 319 -6.15 16.48 33.08
N SER A 320 -5.74 15.22 33.18
CA SER A 320 -5.28 14.38 32.07
C SER A 320 -6.09 13.08 32.01
N ALA A 321 -6.06 12.42 30.87
CA ALA A 321 -6.62 11.08 30.71
C ALA A 321 -5.48 10.05 30.77
N VAL A 322 -5.73 8.93 31.44
CA VAL A 322 -4.87 7.74 31.44
C VAL A 322 -5.58 6.67 30.62
N PHE A 323 -4.90 6.14 29.62
CA PHE A 323 -5.46 5.16 28.69
C PHE A 323 -5.17 3.73 29.13
N ASP A 324 -5.85 2.76 28.52
CA ASP A 324 -5.67 1.32 28.74
C ASP A 324 -4.22 0.84 28.57
N SER A 325 -3.47 1.45 27.66
CA SER A 325 -2.03 1.25 27.46
C SER A 325 -1.15 1.75 28.61
N GLY A 326 -1.72 2.49 29.57
CA GLY A 326 -1.01 3.11 30.69
C GLY A 326 -0.38 4.46 30.37
N ILE A 327 -0.49 4.95 29.13
CA ILE A 327 -0.01 6.27 28.74
C ILE A 327 -0.95 7.36 29.26
N GLU A 328 -0.37 8.43 29.78
CA GLU A 328 -1.07 9.64 30.24
C GLU A 328 -1.00 10.75 29.19
N SER A 329 -2.14 11.37 28.88
CA SER A 329 -2.19 12.49 27.94
C SER A 329 -1.67 13.80 28.54
N GLN A 330 -1.53 14.81 27.69
CA GLN A 330 -1.30 16.18 28.15
C GLN A 330 -2.42 16.65 29.07
N ARG A 331 -2.09 17.63 29.92
CA ARG A 331 -3.00 18.18 30.93
C ARG A 331 -3.73 19.41 30.41
N LEU A 332 -5.04 19.45 30.59
CA LEU A 332 -5.83 20.67 30.43
C LEU A 332 -5.93 21.37 31.79
N THR A 333 -5.72 22.70 31.83
CA THR A 333 -5.63 23.46 33.10
C THR A 333 -6.67 24.57 33.18
N VAL A 334 -7.24 24.77 34.37
CA VAL A 334 -8.10 25.90 34.75
C VAL A 334 -7.65 26.44 36.10
N SER A 335 -7.72 27.75 36.31
CA SER A 335 -7.38 28.36 37.61
C SER A 335 -8.63 28.89 38.31
N THR A 336 -8.66 28.80 39.63
CA THR A 336 -9.68 29.51 40.42
C THR A 336 -9.55 31.02 40.21
N PRO A 337 -10.65 31.77 40.12
CA PRO A 337 -10.60 33.22 40.07
C PRO A 337 -9.80 33.76 41.26
N VAL A 338 -8.84 34.63 41.01
CA VAL A 338 -8.13 35.34 42.08
C VAL A 338 -9.15 36.26 42.75
N SER A 339 -9.47 35.99 44.02
CA SER A 339 -10.22 36.95 44.84
C SER A 339 -9.29 38.16 45.04
N VAL A 340 -9.64 39.29 44.42
CA VAL A 340 -8.95 40.59 44.63
C VAL A 340 -9.45 41.20 45.94
#